data_AF-A0A3S0DE50-F1
#
_entry.id   AF-A0A3S0DE50-F1
#
_cell.length_a   1.000
_cell.length_b   1.000
_cell.length_c   1.000
_cell.angle_alpha   90.00
_cell.angle_beta   90.00
_cell.angle_gamma   90.00
#
_symmetry.space_group_name_H-M   'P 1'
#
loop_
_entity.id
_entity.type
_entity.pdbx_description
1 polymer ?
#
loop_
_entity_poly.entity_id
_entity_poly.type
_entity_poly.pdbx_seq_one_letter_code
_entity_poly.pdbx_strand_id
1 'polypeptide(L)'
;MKKILFTLLAASCSWAIAGTYNIAPATPLSVKVLDDAWNNRENPTNQKIIADYLTAKPDVPQDYETAWKTARLVYFIGNYGIGEKAYVSTPAGAQLFDYGVSAAKIAMTLKPNGLEGLYWYAVDLGSYGLAKGVMAAAKGAGPGMDALKKAMSIDPTYQYYGSSRILGRYYQELPGLMGGSNKKALALLTTATDKAPQFRSNWLFLGRYYLSVSDYQNALDACQKAVNSSALDGKYEEIRYLREANECVTTAKGNLN
;
A
#
# COMPACT_ATOMS: atom_id res chain seq x y z
N MET A 1 -68.72 -29.17 -9.19
CA MET A 1 -67.33 -29.65 -9.41
C MET A 1 -66.58 -28.62 -10.25
N LYS A 2 -65.79 -27.75 -9.64
CA LYS A 2 -64.93 -26.77 -10.35
C LYS A 2 -63.47 -27.17 -10.13
N LYS A 3 -62.76 -27.51 -11.22
CA LYS A 3 -61.32 -27.82 -11.20
C LYS A 3 -60.54 -26.51 -11.11
N ILE A 4 -59.76 -26.34 -10.05
CA ILE A 4 -58.82 -25.23 -9.89
C ILE A 4 -57.51 -25.67 -10.54
N LEU A 5 -57.09 -24.94 -11.58
CA LEU A 5 -55.86 -25.15 -12.32
C LEU A 5 -54.73 -24.41 -11.57
N PHE A 6 -53.77 -25.14 -11.01
CA PHE A 6 -52.55 -24.55 -10.44
C PHE A 6 -51.54 -24.31 -11.55
N THR A 7 -51.32 -23.04 -11.89
CA THR A 7 -50.26 -22.63 -12.81
C THR A 7 -48.95 -22.51 -12.01
N LEU A 8 -48.02 -23.45 -12.20
CA LEU A 8 -46.66 -23.35 -11.70
C LEU A 8 -45.93 -22.21 -12.43
N LEU A 9 -45.64 -21.10 -11.74
CA LEU A 9 -44.64 -20.14 -12.19
C LEU A 9 -43.25 -20.76 -11.99
N ALA A 10 -42.61 -21.13 -13.09
CA ALA A 10 -41.18 -21.42 -13.08
C ALA A 10 -40.42 -20.09 -12.90
N ALA A 11 -39.84 -19.88 -11.72
CA ALA A 11 -38.88 -18.80 -11.50
C ALA A 11 -37.59 -19.12 -12.28
N SER A 12 -37.40 -18.50 -13.45
CA SER A 12 -36.13 -18.57 -14.16
C SER A 12 -35.09 -17.78 -13.38
N CYS A 13 -34.25 -18.50 -12.63
CA CYS A 13 -33.07 -17.95 -11.99
C CYS A 13 -32.03 -17.64 -13.08
N SER A 14 -32.05 -16.41 -13.59
CA SER A 14 -31.03 -15.93 -14.51
C SER A 14 -29.72 -15.78 -13.76
N TRP A 15 -28.82 -16.76 -13.88
CA TRP A 15 -27.43 -16.57 -13.52
C TRP A 15 -26.84 -15.52 -14.47
N ALA A 16 -26.70 -14.29 -14.00
CA ALA A 16 -25.88 -13.30 -14.70
C ALA A 16 -24.45 -13.85 -14.73
N ILE A 17 -23.97 -14.20 -15.91
CA ILE A 17 -22.55 -14.47 -16.12
C ILE A 17 -21.83 -13.18 -15.76
N ALA A 18 -21.13 -13.16 -14.63
CA ALA A 18 -20.28 -12.03 -14.27
C ALA A 18 -19.31 -11.80 -15.42
N GLY A 19 -19.46 -10.69 -16.14
CA GLY A 19 -18.61 -10.37 -17.27
C GLY A 19 -17.14 -10.33 -16.84
N THR A 20 -16.24 -10.76 -17.72
CA THR A 20 -14.79 -10.62 -17.52
C THR A 20 -14.46 -9.15 -17.31
N TYR A 21 -13.80 -8.82 -16.19
CA TYR A 21 -13.32 -7.46 -15.92
C TYR A 21 -12.41 -6.98 -17.06
N ASN A 22 -12.62 -5.73 -17.50
CA ASN A 22 -11.86 -5.11 -18.57
C ASN A 22 -11.84 -3.59 -18.40
N ILE A 23 -10.77 -2.95 -18.88
CA ILE A 23 -10.71 -1.50 -19.09
C ILE A 23 -10.50 -1.29 -20.58
N ALA A 24 -11.45 -0.62 -21.25
CA ALA A 24 -11.32 -0.38 -22.68
C ALA A 24 -10.10 0.51 -22.99
N PRO A 25 -9.43 0.32 -24.14
CA PRO A 25 -8.34 1.22 -24.55
C PRO A 25 -8.78 2.68 -24.54
N ALA A 26 -7.89 3.57 -24.12
CA ALA A 26 -8.14 5.02 -24.01
C ALA A 26 -9.31 5.43 -23.09
N THR A 27 -9.78 4.55 -22.20
CA THR A 27 -10.78 4.93 -21.18
C THR A 27 -10.24 6.07 -20.30
N PRO A 28 -10.91 7.23 -20.25
CA PRO A 28 -10.48 8.33 -19.38
C PRO A 28 -10.51 7.94 -17.91
N LEU A 29 -9.57 8.44 -17.13
CA LEU A 29 -9.60 8.27 -15.69
C LEU A 29 -10.87 8.90 -15.10
N SER A 30 -11.51 8.16 -14.22
CA SER A 30 -12.64 8.63 -13.44
C SER A 30 -12.70 7.86 -12.13
N VAL A 31 -13.40 8.43 -11.14
CA VAL A 31 -13.66 7.75 -9.87
C VAL A 31 -14.26 6.36 -10.08
N LYS A 32 -15.20 6.21 -11.01
CA LYS A 32 -15.82 4.91 -11.32
C LYS A 32 -14.80 3.88 -11.81
N VAL A 33 -13.95 4.24 -12.78
CA VAL A 33 -12.92 3.34 -13.30
C VAL A 33 -11.94 2.91 -12.20
N LEU A 34 -11.54 3.85 -11.34
CA LEU A 34 -10.62 3.58 -10.25
C LEU A 34 -11.25 2.71 -9.15
N ASP A 35 -12.51 2.91 -8.81
CA ASP A 35 -13.22 2.09 -7.83
C ASP A 35 -13.50 0.68 -8.38
N ASP A 36 -13.88 0.57 -9.66
CA ASP A 36 -14.04 -0.72 -10.34
C ASP A 36 -12.71 -1.49 -10.37
N ALA A 37 -11.60 -0.82 -10.69
CA ALA A 37 -10.26 -1.41 -10.66
C ALA A 37 -9.84 -1.84 -9.25
N TRP A 38 -10.10 -0.99 -8.25
CA TRP A 38 -9.78 -1.29 -6.85
C TRP A 38 -10.51 -2.53 -6.35
N ASN A 39 -11.79 -2.68 -6.69
CA ASN A 39 -12.60 -3.84 -6.31
C ASN A 39 -12.18 -5.13 -7.02
N ASN A 40 -11.52 -5.01 -8.18
CA ASN A 40 -11.06 -6.15 -9.00
C ASN A 40 -9.57 -6.48 -8.84
N ARG A 41 -8.83 -5.73 -8.01
CA ARG A 41 -7.37 -5.82 -7.87
C ARG A 41 -6.85 -7.14 -7.30
N GLU A 42 -7.70 -7.94 -6.67
CA GLU A 42 -7.32 -9.21 -6.01
C GLU A 42 -7.28 -10.42 -6.97
N ASN A 43 -7.54 -10.20 -8.26
CA ASN A 43 -7.41 -11.21 -9.31
C ASN A 43 -6.15 -10.93 -10.16
N PRO A 44 -5.19 -11.86 -10.30
CA PRO A 44 -3.97 -11.66 -11.10
C PRO A 44 -4.19 -11.26 -12.56
N THR A 45 -5.20 -11.82 -13.21
CA THR A 45 -5.54 -11.47 -14.60
C THR A 45 -6.00 -10.01 -14.66
N ASN A 46 -6.82 -9.58 -13.70
CA ASN A 46 -7.27 -8.19 -13.61
C ASN A 46 -6.12 -7.25 -13.23
N GLN A 47 -5.19 -7.67 -12.36
CA GLN A 47 -4.00 -6.88 -12.05
C GLN A 47 -3.21 -6.56 -13.30
N LYS A 48 -3.08 -7.51 -14.25
CA LYS A 48 -2.41 -7.25 -15.52
C LYS A 48 -3.14 -6.18 -16.33
N ILE A 49 -4.47 -6.29 -16.44
CA ILE A 49 -5.29 -5.30 -17.16
C ILE A 49 -5.14 -3.90 -16.52
N ILE A 50 -5.17 -3.82 -15.19
CA ILE A 50 -5.00 -2.57 -14.45
C ILE A 50 -3.58 -2.03 -14.63
N ALA A 51 -2.56 -2.88 -14.58
CA ALA A 51 -1.17 -2.49 -14.80
C ALA A 51 -0.93 -1.95 -16.21
N ASP A 52 -1.46 -2.62 -17.23
CA ASP A 52 -1.41 -2.17 -18.63
C ASP A 52 -2.09 -0.78 -18.76
N TYR A 53 -3.23 -0.58 -18.09
CA TYR A 53 -3.92 0.71 -18.07
C TYR A 53 -3.12 1.82 -17.38
N LEU A 54 -2.58 1.57 -16.19
CA LEU A 54 -1.81 2.58 -15.43
C LEU A 54 -0.47 2.92 -16.08
N THR A 55 0.18 1.94 -16.72
CA THR A 55 1.45 2.15 -17.44
C THR A 55 1.28 2.94 -18.73
N ALA A 56 0.08 2.95 -19.31
CA ALA A 56 -0.30 3.87 -20.37
C ALA A 56 -0.44 5.34 -19.89
N LYS A 57 -0.40 5.58 -18.57
CA LYS A 57 -0.44 6.91 -17.92
C LYS A 57 -1.55 7.82 -18.47
N PRO A 58 -2.83 7.40 -18.38
CA PRO A 58 -3.94 8.27 -18.75
C PRO A 58 -3.88 9.59 -17.99
N ASP A 59 -4.36 10.68 -18.59
CA ASP A 59 -4.33 11.99 -17.94
C ASP A 59 -5.13 11.96 -16.63
N VAL A 60 -4.51 12.41 -15.55
CA VAL A 60 -5.16 12.53 -14.24
C VAL A 60 -5.98 13.82 -14.23
N PRO A 61 -7.31 13.75 -14.12
CA PRO A 61 -8.16 14.94 -14.03
C PRO A 61 -7.77 15.83 -12.84
N GLN A 62 -8.03 17.13 -12.95
CA GLN A 62 -7.89 18.09 -11.84
C GLN A 62 -9.04 17.94 -10.83
N ASP A 63 -9.16 16.74 -10.27
CA ASP A 63 -10.17 16.30 -9.33
C ASP A 63 -9.51 15.55 -8.17
N TYR A 64 -9.85 15.92 -6.94
CA TYR A 64 -9.20 15.39 -5.74
C TYR A 64 -9.36 13.86 -5.63
N GLU A 65 -10.58 13.36 -5.80
CA GLU A 65 -10.91 11.95 -5.64
C GLU A 65 -10.18 11.08 -6.65
N THR A 66 -10.21 11.50 -7.92
CA THR A 66 -9.54 10.78 -9.00
C THR A 66 -8.03 10.76 -8.78
N ALA A 67 -7.46 11.89 -8.36
CA ALA A 67 -6.02 12.02 -8.13
C ALA A 67 -5.50 11.11 -7.00
N TRP A 68 -6.09 11.15 -5.80
CA TRP A 68 -5.60 10.30 -4.69
C TRP A 68 -5.91 8.82 -4.91
N LYS A 69 -7.05 8.48 -5.53
CA LYS A 69 -7.39 7.08 -5.85
C LYS A 69 -6.44 6.51 -6.90
N THR A 70 -5.97 7.33 -7.84
CA THR A 70 -4.95 6.93 -8.81
C THR A 70 -3.64 6.58 -8.11
N ALA A 71 -3.15 7.47 -7.23
CA ALA A 71 -1.95 7.22 -6.43
C ALA A 71 -2.06 5.91 -5.61
N ARG A 72 -3.17 5.73 -4.88
CA ARG A 72 -3.45 4.49 -4.13
C ARG A 72 -3.40 3.24 -5.01
N LEU A 73 -4.03 3.27 -6.18
CA LEU A 73 -4.09 2.12 -7.07
C LEU A 73 -2.72 1.83 -7.69
N VAL A 74 -1.95 2.86 -8.05
CA VAL A 74 -0.56 2.75 -8.50
C VAL A 74 0.30 2.08 -7.44
N TYR A 75 0.23 2.53 -6.18
CA TYR A 75 0.99 1.91 -5.11
C TYR A 75 0.69 0.41 -4.99
N PHE A 76 -0.60 0.03 -5.00
CA PHE A 76 -0.98 -1.37 -4.90
C PHE A 76 -0.43 -2.19 -6.06
N ILE A 77 -0.72 -1.77 -7.30
CA ILE A 77 -0.35 -2.51 -8.52
C ILE A 77 1.16 -2.57 -8.70
N GLY A 78 1.91 -1.57 -8.20
CA GLY A 78 3.36 -1.58 -8.25
C GLY A 78 4.03 -2.43 -7.18
N ASN A 79 3.39 -2.69 -6.03
CA ASN A 79 4.04 -3.33 -4.88
C ASN A 79 3.57 -4.76 -4.58
N TYR A 80 2.41 -5.18 -5.07
CA TYR A 80 1.79 -6.44 -4.66
C TYR A 80 1.37 -7.30 -5.85
N GLY A 81 1.08 -8.58 -5.58
CA GLY A 81 0.66 -9.54 -6.58
C GLY A 81 1.67 -9.67 -7.72
N ILE A 82 1.21 -9.58 -8.97
CA ILE A 82 2.12 -9.63 -10.13
C ILE A 82 3.13 -8.46 -10.13
N GLY A 83 2.75 -7.35 -9.51
CA GLY A 83 3.50 -6.11 -9.47
C GLY A 83 4.77 -6.18 -8.65
N GLU A 84 4.77 -6.99 -7.60
CA GLU A 84 5.94 -7.18 -6.74
C GLU A 84 7.17 -7.56 -7.56
N LYS A 85 7.02 -8.50 -8.51
CA LYS A 85 8.11 -8.92 -9.40
C LYS A 85 8.35 -7.95 -10.55
N ALA A 86 7.31 -7.28 -11.05
CA ALA A 86 7.39 -6.46 -12.24
C ALA A 86 7.98 -5.06 -11.98
N TYR A 87 7.68 -4.47 -10.83
CA TYR A 87 7.87 -3.03 -10.60
C TYR A 87 8.75 -2.71 -9.37
N VAL A 88 8.77 -3.52 -8.32
CA VAL A 88 9.61 -3.21 -7.14
C VAL A 88 11.09 -3.21 -7.54
N SER A 89 11.78 -2.09 -7.28
CA SER A 89 13.20 -1.93 -7.60
C SER A 89 13.55 -2.07 -9.09
N THR A 90 12.62 -1.79 -10.00
CA THR A 90 12.84 -1.86 -11.46
C THR A 90 12.69 -0.49 -12.15
N PRO A 91 13.30 -0.28 -13.33
CA PRO A 91 13.07 0.93 -14.13
C PRO A 91 11.60 1.12 -14.53
N ALA A 92 10.89 0.03 -14.81
CA ALA A 92 9.45 0.09 -15.10
C ALA A 92 8.66 0.57 -13.88
N GLY A 93 9.03 0.11 -12.68
CA GLY A 93 8.44 0.62 -11.44
C GLY A 93 8.73 2.09 -11.22
N ALA A 94 9.94 2.57 -11.51
CA ALA A 94 10.26 3.99 -11.39
C ALA A 94 9.31 4.84 -12.25
N GLN A 95 8.96 4.39 -13.46
CA GLN A 95 8.00 5.11 -14.31
C GLN A 95 6.56 5.04 -13.78
N LEU A 96 6.15 3.90 -13.22
CA LEU A 96 4.81 3.69 -12.65
C LEU A 96 4.62 4.50 -11.36
N PHE A 97 5.56 4.42 -10.42
CA PHE A 97 5.47 5.14 -9.15
C PHE A 97 5.60 6.66 -9.34
N ASP A 98 6.38 7.14 -10.32
CA ASP A 98 6.41 8.57 -10.66
C ASP A 98 5.04 9.11 -11.10
N TYR A 99 4.26 8.26 -11.78
CA TYR A 99 2.89 8.57 -12.15
C TYR A 99 1.96 8.66 -10.91
N GLY A 100 2.10 7.73 -9.95
CA GLY A 100 1.42 7.80 -8.65
C GLY A 100 1.81 9.04 -7.84
N VAL A 101 3.10 9.36 -7.76
CA VAL A 101 3.63 10.59 -7.13
C VAL A 101 3.01 11.84 -7.76
N SER A 102 2.93 11.88 -9.09
CA SER A 102 2.36 13.01 -9.83
C SER A 102 0.86 13.17 -9.55
N ALA A 103 0.10 12.06 -9.55
CA ALA A 103 -1.31 12.06 -9.17
C ALA A 103 -1.52 12.55 -7.73
N ALA A 104 -0.72 12.06 -6.77
CA ALA A 104 -0.84 12.48 -5.37
C ALA A 104 -0.50 13.98 -5.17
N LYS A 105 0.46 14.52 -5.95
CA LYS A 105 0.76 15.96 -5.95
C LYS A 105 -0.42 16.81 -6.43
N ILE A 106 -1.18 16.34 -7.43
CA ILE A 106 -2.43 16.99 -7.85
C ILE A 106 -3.41 17.01 -6.68
N ALA A 107 -3.62 15.88 -6.01
CA ALA A 107 -4.50 15.80 -4.84
C ALA A 107 -4.07 16.77 -3.72
N MET A 108 -2.78 16.84 -3.40
CA MET A 108 -2.23 17.77 -2.40
C MET A 108 -2.40 19.24 -2.80
N THR A 109 -2.35 19.54 -4.09
CA THR A 109 -2.56 20.91 -4.60
C THR A 109 -4.02 21.32 -4.46
N LEU A 110 -4.94 20.46 -4.88
CA LEU A 110 -6.38 20.71 -4.84
C LEU A 110 -6.91 20.76 -3.41
N LYS A 111 -6.38 19.92 -2.52
CA LYS A 111 -6.77 19.88 -1.11
C LYS A 111 -5.51 19.72 -0.22
N PRO A 112 -4.87 20.83 0.19
CA PRO A 112 -3.65 20.78 0.99
C PRO A 112 -3.77 20.05 2.33
N ASN A 113 -4.97 19.97 2.91
CA ASN A 113 -5.27 19.21 4.13
C ASN A 113 -6.02 17.90 3.82
N GLY A 114 -5.97 17.45 2.56
CA GLY A 114 -6.48 16.16 2.13
C GLY A 114 -5.57 15.04 2.61
N LEU A 115 -6.06 14.26 3.57
CA LEU A 115 -5.31 13.19 4.23
C LEU A 115 -4.79 12.15 3.24
N GLU A 116 -5.64 11.73 2.31
CA GLU A 116 -5.32 10.69 1.32
C GLU A 116 -4.21 11.14 0.38
N GLY A 117 -4.29 12.38 -0.14
CA GLY A 117 -3.27 12.93 -1.02
C GLY A 117 -1.89 12.99 -0.36
N LEU A 118 -1.83 13.44 0.91
CA LEU A 118 -0.59 13.49 1.69
C LEU A 118 -0.01 12.10 1.94
N TYR A 119 -0.86 11.14 2.33
CA TYR A 119 -0.44 9.79 2.66
C TYR A 119 0.08 9.05 1.42
N TRP A 120 -0.70 9.00 0.34
CA TRP A 120 -0.33 8.26 -0.86
C TRP A 120 0.85 8.91 -1.58
N TYR A 121 1.01 10.23 -1.50
CA TYR A 121 2.23 10.91 -1.98
C TYR A 121 3.49 10.35 -1.33
N ALA A 122 3.52 10.26 -0.01
CA ALA A 122 4.71 9.81 0.71
C ALA A 122 5.02 8.32 0.48
N VAL A 123 3.97 7.51 0.31
CA VAL A 123 4.05 6.08 0.05
C VAL A 123 4.58 5.82 -1.36
N ASP A 124 4.00 6.45 -2.39
CA ASP A 124 4.49 6.33 -3.77
C ASP A 124 5.89 6.93 -3.94
N LEU A 125 6.20 8.04 -3.24
CA LEU A 125 7.53 8.65 -3.29
C LEU A 125 8.61 7.69 -2.76
N GLY A 126 8.28 6.91 -1.71
CA GLY A 126 9.16 5.86 -1.20
C GLY A 126 9.40 4.77 -2.23
N SER A 127 8.34 4.23 -2.84
CA SER A 127 8.45 3.21 -3.90
C SER A 127 9.19 3.72 -5.14
N TYR A 128 8.94 4.98 -5.55
CA TYR A 128 9.66 5.64 -6.64
C TYR A 128 11.16 5.78 -6.33
N GLY A 129 11.49 6.24 -5.13
CA GLY A 129 12.87 6.38 -4.67
C GLY A 129 13.61 5.05 -4.69
N LEU A 130 13.01 4.00 -4.11
CA LEU A 130 13.59 2.66 -4.08
C LEU A 130 13.72 2.05 -5.48
N ALA A 131 12.76 2.29 -6.38
CA ALA A 131 12.85 1.90 -7.78
C ALA A 131 14.04 2.53 -8.53
N LYS A 132 14.48 3.72 -8.08
CA LYS A 132 15.68 4.41 -8.59
C LYS A 132 16.96 4.09 -7.80
N GLY A 133 16.84 3.30 -6.75
CA GLY A 133 17.94 2.91 -5.87
C GLY A 133 18.00 3.71 -4.56
N VAL A 134 18.59 3.08 -3.54
CA VAL A 134 18.60 3.56 -2.14
C VAL A 134 19.14 4.98 -1.96
N MET A 135 20.14 5.39 -2.75
CA MET A 135 20.68 6.75 -2.69
C MET A 135 19.68 7.80 -3.21
N ALA A 136 18.91 7.46 -4.25
CA ALA A 136 17.87 8.35 -4.77
C ALA A 136 16.71 8.44 -3.78
N ALA A 137 16.32 7.32 -3.16
CA ALA A 137 15.34 7.29 -2.08
C ALA A 137 15.75 8.21 -0.92
N ALA A 138 17.00 8.09 -0.45
CA ALA A 138 17.49 8.87 0.67
C ALA A 138 17.48 10.39 0.38
N LYS A 139 17.98 10.80 -0.79
CA LYS A 139 17.99 12.22 -1.21
C LYS A 139 16.58 12.79 -1.38
N GLY A 140 15.61 11.96 -1.78
CA GLY A 140 14.24 12.37 -2.06
C GLY A 140 13.26 12.23 -0.90
N ALA A 141 13.69 11.75 0.27
CA ALA A 141 12.79 11.36 1.35
C ALA A 141 12.08 12.54 2.06
N GLY A 142 12.75 13.69 2.16
CA GLY A 142 12.29 14.84 2.95
C GLY A 142 10.82 15.24 2.70
N PRO A 143 10.42 15.51 1.45
CA PRO A 143 9.03 15.84 1.11
C PRO A 143 8.01 14.79 1.57
N GLY A 144 8.33 13.50 1.43
CA GLY A 144 7.45 12.41 1.89
C GLY A 144 7.32 12.38 3.41
N MET A 145 8.43 12.59 4.13
CA MET A 145 8.41 12.69 5.59
C MET A 145 7.54 13.86 6.07
N ASP A 146 7.61 15.01 5.42
CA ASP A 146 6.80 16.18 5.78
C ASP A 146 5.31 15.96 5.50
N ALA A 147 4.98 15.31 4.38
CA ALA A 147 3.61 14.91 4.08
C ALA A 147 3.05 13.94 5.14
N LEU A 148 3.83 12.95 5.59
CA LEU A 148 3.42 12.01 6.64
C LEU A 148 3.22 12.69 8.00
N LYS A 149 4.10 13.63 8.38
CA LYS A 149 3.91 14.44 9.60
C LYS A 149 2.58 15.19 9.54
N LYS A 150 2.27 15.79 8.39
CA LYS A 150 1.00 16.50 8.19
C LYS A 150 -0.20 15.57 8.22
N ALA A 151 -0.15 14.46 7.48
CA ALA A 151 -1.21 13.44 7.50
C ALA A 151 -1.49 12.93 8.92
N MET A 152 -0.43 12.59 9.67
CA MET A 152 -0.52 12.16 11.07
C MET A 152 -1.15 13.22 11.99
N SER A 153 -0.92 14.50 11.74
CA SER A 153 -1.56 15.59 12.51
C SER A 153 -3.04 15.77 12.20
N ILE A 154 -3.49 15.34 11.02
CA ILE A 154 -4.91 15.41 10.59
C ILE A 154 -5.67 14.21 11.15
N ASP A 155 -5.19 13.00 10.87
CA ASP A 155 -5.76 11.76 11.40
C ASP A 155 -4.63 10.73 11.57
N PRO A 156 -4.19 10.45 12.81
CA PRO A 156 -3.15 9.47 13.06
C PRO A 156 -3.63 8.04 12.86
N THR A 157 -4.94 7.77 12.80
CA THR A 157 -5.49 6.40 12.73
C THR A 157 -5.54 5.85 11.31
N TYR A 158 -5.44 6.73 10.30
CA TYR A 158 -5.49 6.37 8.89
C TYR A 158 -4.53 5.23 8.55
N GLN A 159 -5.05 4.21 7.88
CA GLN A 159 -4.29 3.01 7.48
C GLN A 159 -3.60 2.31 8.67
N TYR A 160 -4.30 2.21 9.80
CA TYR A 160 -3.83 1.57 11.04
C TYR A 160 -2.54 2.20 11.55
N TYR A 161 -2.55 3.52 11.73
CA TYR A 161 -1.35 4.30 12.07
C TYR A 161 -0.27 4.23 11.00
N GLY A 162 -0.69 4.20 9.73
CA GLY A 162 0.19 4.09 8.58
C GLY A 162 1.21 5.23 8.53
N SER A 163 0.80 6.45 8.84
CA SER A 163 1.71 7.61 8.87
C SER A 163 2.84 7.43 9.88
N SER A 164 2.53 6.92 11.07
CA SER A 164 3.53 6.61 12.10
C SER A 164 4.47 5.49 11.63
N ARG A 165 3.89 4.40 11.11
CA ARG A 165 4.62 3.23 10.60
C ARG A 165 5.62 3.62 9.51
N ILE A 166 5.19 4.37 8.50
CA ILE A 166 6.01 4.73 7.34
C ILE A 166 7.03 5.82 7.71
N LEU A 167 6.64 6.82 8.52
CA LEU A 167 7.58 7.84 8.97
C LEU A 167 8.68 7.23 9.87
N GLY A 168 8.32 6.24 10.69
CA GLY A 168 9.28 5.46 11.46
C GLY A 168 10.30 4.75 10.56
N ARG A 169 9.84 4.14 9.45
CA ARG A 169 10.73 3.54 8.43
C ARG A 169 11.65 4.56 7.78
N TYR A 170 11.16 5.74 7.40
CA TYR A 170 12.03 6.80 6.88
C TYR A 170 13.14 7.18 7.86
N TYR A 171 12.80 7.36 9.15
CA TYR A 171 13.82 7.66 10.16
C TYR A 171 14.81 6.50 10.39
N GLN A 172 14.38 5.25 10.20
CA GLN A 172 15.24 4.07 10.31
C GLN A 172 16.20 3.95 9.12
N GLU A 173 15.69 4.10 7.89
CA GLU A 173 16.42 3.78 6.67
C GLU A 173 17.37 4.92 6.22
N LEU A 174 17.12 6.16 6.66
CA LEU A 174 17.97 7.30 6.33
C LEU A 174 19.26 7.32 7.17
N PRO A 175 20.41 7.70 6.58
CA PRO A 175 21.57 8.10 7.35
C PRO A 175 21.27 9.28 8.27
N GLY A 176 21.93 9.36 9.44
CA GLY A 176 21.74 10.46 10.39
C GLY A 176 21.95 11.86 9.79
N LEU A 177 22.98 12.01 8.94
CA LEU A 177 23.27 13.27 8.21
C LEU A 177 22.18 13.65 7.20
N MET A 178 21.32 12.71 6.80
CA MET A 178 20.20 12.90 5.88
C MET A 178 18.85 12.91 6.61
N GLY A 179 18.84 13.05 7.94
CA GLY A 179 17.64 13.17 8.75
C GLY A 179 17.17 11.87 9.42
N GLY A 180 17.94 10.78 9.31
CA GLY A 180 17.69 9.54 10.03
C GLY A 180 17.80 9.68 11.55
N SER A 181 17.08 8.85 12.30
CA SER A 181 17.10 8.85 13.76
C SER A 181 16.47 7.58 14.35
N ASN A 182 17.30 6.68 14.89
CA ASN A 182 16.82 5.46 15.56
C ASN A 182 15.84 5.74 16.71
N LYS A 183 16.08 6.81 17.49
CA LYS A 183 15.17 7.22 18.56
C LYS A 183 13.77 7.56 18.03
N LYS A 184 13.68 8.32 16.93
CA LYS A 184 12.40 8.67 16.32
C LYS A 184 11.75 7.48 15.63
N ALA A 185 12.56 6.65 14.95
CA ALA A 185 12.10 5.43 14.32
C ALA A 185 11.41 4.50 15.33
N LEU A 186 12.09 4.18 16.43
CA LEU A 186 11.54 3.34 17.49
C LEU A 186 10.25 3.94 18.06
N ALA A 187 10.25 5.22 18.44
CA ALA A 187 9.07 5.85 19.02
C ALA A 187 7.83 5.77 18.12
N LEU A 188 8.00 5.99 16.81
CA LEU A 188 6.89 5.94 15.84
C LEU A 188 6.44 4.51 15.52
N LEU A 189 7.38 3.58 15.40
CA LEU A 189 7.05 2.16 15.15
C LEU A 189 6.34 1.55 16.36
N THR A 190 6.82 1.84 17.58
CA THR A 190 6.14 1.45 18.83
C THR A 190 4.75 2.08 18.94
N THR A 191 4.60 3.36 18.58
CA THR A 191 3.26 3.99 18.55
C THR A 191 2.30 3.23 17.63
N ALA A 192 2.76 2.80 16.46
CA ALA A 192 1.92 2.05 15.53
C ALA A 192 1.52 0.66 16.09
N THR A 193 2.44 -0.06 16.74
CA THR A 193 2.14 -1.35 17.37
C THR A 193 1.24 -1.22 18.60
N ASP A 194 1.41 -0.16 19.40
CA ASP A 194 0.61 0.03 20.62
C ASP A 194 -0.82 0.44 20.29
N LYS A 195 -1.00 1.26 19.25
CA LYS A 195 -2.30 1.83 18.89
C LYS A 195 -3.09 1.01 17.88
N ALA A 196 -2.41 0.22 17.06
CA ALA A 196 -3.04 -0.74 16.15
C ALA A 196 -2.31 -2.09 16.18
N PRO A 197 -2.31 -2.79 17.34
CA PRO A 197 -1.61 -4.06 17.52
C PRO A 197 -2.19 -5.19 16.65
N GLN A 198 -3.42 -5.05 16.17
CA GLN A 198 -4.05 -6.03 15.30
C GLN A 198 -3.48 -6.02 13.87
N PHE A 199 -2.77 -4.96 13.46
CA PHE A 199 -2.30 -4.80 12.09
C PHE A 199 -0.87 -5.35 11.94
N ARG A 200 -0.75 -6.50 11.25
CA ARG A 200 0.50 -7.26 11.04
C ARG A 200 1.71 -6.37 10.71
N SER A 201 1.54 -5.47 9.75
CA SER A 201 2.64 -4.67 9.21
C SER A 201 3.24 -3.69 10.24
N ASN A 202 2.49 -3.31 11.29
CA ASN A 202 3.04 -2.53 12.40
C ASN A 202 4.13 -3.33 13.13
N TRP A 203 3.83 -4.58 13.48
CA TRP A 203 4.78 -5.48 14.15
C TRP A 203 5.95 -5.87 13.25
N LEU A 204 5.69 -6.15 11.96
CA LEU A 204 6.74 -6.49 10.99
C LEU A 204 7.82 -5.40 10.92
N PHE A 205 7.43 -4.13 10.78
CA PHE A 205 8.43 -3.07 10.67
C PHE A 205 9.10 -2.72 11.99
N LEU A 206 8.42 -2.89 13.13
CA LEU A 206 9.09 -2.81 14.43
C LEU A 206 10.16 -3.92 14.58
N GLY A 207 9.85 -5.15 14.17
CA GLY A 207 10.82 -6.24 14.19
C GLY A 207 11.99 -6.02 13.25
N ARG A 208 11.75 -5.46 12.05
CA ARG A 208 12.82 -5.03 11.13
C ARG A 208 13.68 -3.93 11.70
N TYR A 209 13.10 -2.99 12.46
CA TYR A 209 13.87 -2.00 13.21
C TYR A 209 14.83 -2.69 14.19
N TYR A 210 14.32 -3.61 15.02
CA TYR A 210 15.15 -4.33 15.99
C TYR A 210 16.24 -5.16 15.30
N LEU A 211 15.96 -5.81 14.16
CA LEU A 211 16.99 -6.47 13.36
C LEU A 211 18.09 -5.49 12.94
N SER A 212 17.73 -4.29 12.48
CA SER A 212 18.70 -3.29 11.99
C SER A 212 19.62 -2.72 13.07
N VAL A 213 19.24 -2.85 14.35
CA VAL A 213 20.05 -2.44 15.50
C VAL A 213 20.61 -3.64 16.28
N SER A 214 20.56 -4.83 15.69
CA SER A 214 21.06 -6.09 16.27
C SER A 214 20.42 -6.49 17.61
N ASP A 215 19.21 -5.99 17.89
CA ASP A 215 18.41 -6.40 19.05
C ASP A 215 17.56 -7.63 18.68
N TYR A 216 18.23 -8.77 18.54
CA TYR A 216 17.62 -9.96 17.93
C TYR A 216 16.49 -10.57 18.75
N GLN A 217 16.50 -10.41 20.09
CA GLN A 217 15.42 -10.91 20.94
C GLN A 217 14.14 -10.09 20.71
N ASN A 218 14.22 -8.76 20.77
CA ASN A 218 13.05 -7.92 20.50
C ASN A 218 12.59 -8.04 19.04
N ALA A 219 13.52 -8.26 18.11
CA ALA A 219 13.18 -8.55 16.71
C ALA A 219 12.35 -9.83 16.58
N LEU A 220 12.79 -10.92 17.23
CA LEU A 220 12.07 -12.19 17.23
C LEU A 220 10.66 -12.02 17.80
N ASP A 221 10.53 -11.36 18.96
CA ASP A 221 9.25 -11.16 19.62
C ASP A 221 8.28 -10.34 18.75
N ALA A 222 8.75 -9.25 18.15
CA ALA A 222 7.94 -8.42 17.26
C ALA A 222 7.56 -9.17 15.97
N CYS A 223 8.49 -9.88 15.34
CA CYS A 223 8.20 -10.62 14.10
C CYS A 223 7.30 -11.84 14.34
N GLN A 224 7.37 -12.49 15.50
CA GLN A 224 6.43 -13.56 15.86
C GLN A 224 5.02 -13.01 16.08
N LYS A 225 4.88 -11.83 16.71
CA LYS A 225 3.58 -11.13 16.79
C LYS A 225 3.05 -10.79 15.40
N ALA A 226 3.91 -10.35 14.49
CA ALA A 226 3.54 -10.12 13.10
C ALA A 226 3.00 -11.41 12.46
N VAL A 227 3.71 -12.55 12.54
CA VAL A 227 3.24 -13.84 12.01
C VAL A 227 1.89 -14.25 12.59
N ASN A 228 1.69 -14.07 13.90
CA ASN A 228 0.48 -14.51 14.60
C ASN A 228 -0.71 -13.55 14.47
N SER A 229 -0.53 -12.37 13.85
CA SER A 229 -1.62 -11.41 13.65
C SER A 229 -2.64 -11.92 12.63
N SER A 230 -3.90 -11.56 12.81
CA SER A 230 -4.98 -11.83 11.84
C SER A 230 -4.74 -11.05 10.54
N ALA A 231 -5.24 -11.59 9.43
CA ALA A 231 -5.23 -10.91 8.15
C ALA A 231 -6.29 -9.79 8.13
N LEU A 232 -5.86 -8.54 8.03
CA LEU A 232 -6.75 -7.37 8.01
C LEU A 232 -6.59 -6.50 6.74
N ASP A 233 -5.50 -6.70 6.00
CA ASP A 233 -5.25 -6.01 4.74
C ASP A 233 -5.80 -6.81 3.54
N GLY A 234 -5.58 -6.30 2.32
CA GLY A 234 -5.86 -7.02 1.09
C GLY A 234 -5.06 -8.32 0.97
N LYS A 235 -5.54 -9.23 0.12
CA LYS A 235 -5.01 -10.60 0.05
C LYS A 235 -3.53 -10.61 -0.35
N TYR A 236 -3.13 -9.78 -1.32
CA TYR A 236 -1.74 -9.76 -1.78
C TYR A 236 -0.79 -9.01 -0.84
N GLU A 237 -1.28 -7.99 -0.14
CA GLU A 237 -0.57 -7.33 0.95
C GLU A 237 -0.27 -8.34 2.07
N GLU A 238 -1.28 -9.11 2.51
CA GLU A 238 -1.12 -10.13 3.54
C GLU A 238 -0.18 -11.26 3.11
N ILE A 239 -0.27 -11.73 1.86
CA ILE A 239 0.67 -12.74 1.33
C ILE A 239 2.10 -12.24 1.43
N ARG A 240 2.35 -11.00 0.99
CA ARG A 240 3.69 -10.41 1.02
C ARG A 240 4.18 -10.21 2.45
N TYR A 241 3.38 -9.58 3.31
CA TYR A 241 3.82 -9.23 4.66
C TYR A 241 3.89 -10.43 5.61
N LEU A 242 3.08 -11.47 5.41
CA LEU A 242 3.26 -12.73 6.13
C LEU A 242 4.56 -13.42 5.73
N ARG A 243 4.90 -13.45 4.43
CA ARG A 243 6.18 -13.98 3.96
C ARG A 243 7.36 -13.22 4.59
N GLU A 244 7.33 -11.89 4.48
CA GLU A 244 8.36 -11.01 5.06
C GLU A 244 8.47 -11.15 6.60
N ALA A 245 7.36 -11.42 7.31
CA ALA A 245 7.38 -11.68 8.74
C ALA A 245 8.03 -13.02 9.10
N ASN A 246 7.77 -14.08 8.33
CA ASN A 246 8.43 -15.37 8.52
C ASN A 246 9.94 -15.30 8.24
N GLU A 247 10.33 -14.55 7.20
CA GLU A 247 11.74 -14.24 6.92
C GLU A 247 12.39 -13.50 8.10
N CYS A 248 11.71 -12.49 8.65
CA CYS A 248 12.20 -11.76 9.82
C CYS A 248 12.41 -12.68 11.04
N VAL A 249 11.45 -13.56 11.35
CA VAL A 249 11.59 -14.57 12.43
C VAL A 249 12.81 -15.46 12.20
N THR A 250 13.01 -15.90 10.95
CA THR A 250 14.14 -16.77 10.57
C THR A 250 15.47 -16.04 10.78
N THR A 251 15.58 -14.80 10.30
CA THR A 251 16.77 -13.96 10.49
C THR A 251 17.05 -13.71 11.98
N ALA A 252 16.03 -13.37 12.78
CA ALA A 252 16.21 -13.11 14.21
C ALA A 252 16.72 -14.35 14.95
N LYS A 253 16.10 -15.53 14.72
CA LYS A 253 16.55 -16.80 15.32
C LYS A 253 17.98 -17.17 14.91
N GLY A 254 18.32 -16.96 13.64
CA GLY A 254 19.66 -17.28 13.13
C GLY A 254 20.79 -16.45 13.76
N ASN A 255 20.49 -15.27 14.31
CA ASN A 255 21.46 -14.40 14.97
C ASN A 255 21.45 -14.50 16.51
N LEU A 256 20.51 -15.26 17.09
CA LEU A 256 20.46 -15.54 18.54
C LEU A 256 21.26 -16.78 18.94
N ASN A 257 21.50 -17.68 17.98
CA ASN A 257 22.28 -18.91 18.14
C ASN A 257 23.76 -18.65 17.83
#